data_AF-A0A957GJN7-F1
#
_entry.id   AF-A0A957GJN7-F1
#
_cell.length_a   1.000
_cell.length_b   1.000
_cell.length_c   1.000
_cell.angle_alpha   90.00
_cell.angle_beta   90.00
_cell.angle_gamma   90.00
#
_symmetry.space_group_name_H-M   'P 1'
#
loop_
_entity.id
_entity.type
_entity.pdbx_description
1 polymer ?
#
loop_
_entity_poly.entity_id
_entity_poly.type
_entity_poly.pdbx_seq_one_letter_code
_entity_poly.pdbx_strand_id
1 'polypeptide(L)'
;SPLLPFHLVVQAFMAGSGFLLLLNLFVNLPADIAHVARIAFVTALIVDLFVTLVGEFTVPHASEVAATAAHAISHGTYKNYFWRGSILVGHVFPLLLLLIDGALIGAVTAVCAIVGLYLFEYAFVMAPQEVPNS
;
A
#
# COMPACT_ATOMS: atom_id res chain seq x y z
N SER A 1 11.99 -5.95 9.24
CA SER A 1 11.21 -5.40 10.36
C SER A 1 10.39 -6.51 11.01
N PRO A 2 10.24 -6.56 12.34
CA PRO A 2 9.34 -7.49 13.03
C PRO A 2 7.88 -7.39 12.59
N LEU A 3 7.47 -6.23 12.04
CA LEU A 3 6.11 -5.98 11.57
C LEU A 3 5.81 -6.58 10.18
N LEU A 4 6.83 -7.06 9.46
CA LEU A 4 6.70 -7.45 8.05
C LEU A 4 5.61 -8.53 7.80
N PRO A 5 5.52 -9.62 8.58
CA PRO A 5 4.48 -10.62 8.35
C PRO A 5 3.05 -10.06 8.49
N PHE A 6 2.85 -9.17 9.47
CA PHE A 6 1.56 -8.52 9.68
C PHE A 6 1.25 -7.53 8.56
N HIS A 7 2.25 -6.79 8.11
CA HIS A 7 2.11 -5.84 7.01
C HIS A 7 1.66 -6.56 5.72
N LEU A 8 2.31 -7.67 5.37
CA LEU A 8 1.94 -8.46 4.19
C LEU A 8 0.51 -9.01 4.24
N VAL A 9 0.01 -9.38 5.42
CA VAL A 9 -1.39 -9.80 5.58
C VAL A 9 -2.33 -8.62 5.30
N VAL A 10 -2.04 -7.44 5.85
CA VAL A 10 -2.83 -6.23 5.60
C VAL A 10 -2.84 -5.88 4.11
N GLN A 11 -1.68 -5.95 3.45
CA GLN A 11 -1.53 -5.70 2.01
C GLN A 11 -2.32 -6.71 1.16
N ALA A 12 -2.31 -7.99 1.55
CA ALA A 12 -3.11 -9.02 0.88
C ALA A 12 -4.62 -8.75 1.01
N PHE A 13 -5.09 -8.33 2.20
CA PHE A 13 -6.48 -7.92 2.40
C PHE A 13 -6.83 -6.67 1.59
N MET A 14 -5.94 -5.68 1.55
CA MET A 14 -6.12 -4.46 0.74
C MET A 14 -6.23 -4.79 -0.75
N ALA A 15 -5.31 -5.59 -1.29
CA ALA A 15 -5.31 -5.99 -2.68
C ALA A 15 -6.55 -6.83 -3.04
N GLY A 16 -6.90 -7.81 -2.20
CA GLY A 16 -8.05 -8.69 -2.44
C GLY A 16 -9.39 -7.95 -2.40
N SER A 17 -9.61 -7.10 -1.40
CA SER A 17 -10.82 -6.28 -1.30
C SER A 17 -10.90 -5.20 -2.38
N GLY A 18 -9.77 -4.58 -2.74
CA GLY A 18 -9.68 -3.65 -3.87
C GLY A 18 -10.02 -4.33 -5.20
N PHE A 19 -9.53 -5.55 -5.40
CA PHE A 19 -9.88 -6.34 -6.59
C PHE A 19 -11.38 -6.62 -6.69
N LEU A 20 -12.08 -6.87 -5.58
CA LEU A 20 -13.55 -7.01 -5.58
C LEU A 20 -14.26 -5.71 -5.98
N LEU A 21 -13.75 -4.55 -5.54
CA LEU A 21 -14.29 -3.25 -5.96
C LEU A 21 -14.07 -2.99 -7.46
N LEU A 22 -12.90 -3.38 -7.98
CA LEU A 22 -12.61 -3.34 -9.41
C LEU A 22 -13.52 -4.30 -10.19
N LEU A 23 -13.70 -5.53 -9.70
CA LEU A 23 -14.56 -6.53 -10.33
C LEU A 23 -16.02 -6.08 -10.40
N ASN A 24 -16.49 -5.32 -9.40
CA ASN A 24 -17.84 -4.78 -9.36
C ASN A 24 -18.18 -3.86 -10.56
N LEU A 25 -17.16 -3.33 -11.24
CA LEU A 25 -17.34 -2.56 -12.48
C LEU A 25 -17.80 -3.44 -13.66
N PHE A 26 -17.40 -4.72 -13.67
CA PHE A 26 -17.63 -5.64 -14.78
C PHE A 26 -18.72 -6.67 -14.46
N VAL A 27 -18.82 -7.04 -13.19
CA VAL A 27 -19.78 -8.00 -12.66
C VAL A 27 -20.58 -7.28 -11.59
N ASN A 28 -21.88 -7.11 -11.78
CA ASN A 28 -22.73 -6.47 -10.79
C ASN A 28 -22.80 -7.36 -9.53
N LEU A 29 -21.97 -7.07 -8.54
CA LEU A 29 -21.91 -7.87 -7.32
C LEU A 29 -23.15 -7.61 -6.46
N PRO A 30 -23.59 -8.60 -5.66
CA PRO A 30 -24.58 -8.35 -4.63
C PRO A 30 -24.16 -7.18 -3.73
N ALA A 31 -25.11 -6.30 -3.41
CA ALA A 31 -24.85 -5.06 -2.67
C ALA A 31 -24.11 -5.32 -1.34
N ASP A 32 -24.46 -6.39 -0.63
CA ASP A 32 -23.83 -6.78 0.63
C ASP A 32 -22.35 -7.13 0.45
N ILE A 33 -22.00 -7.82 -0.64
CA ILE A 33 -20.60 -8.19 -0.96
C ILE A 33 -19.81 -6.94 -1.31
N ALA A 34 -20.35 -6.06 -2.15
CA ALA A 34 -19.70 -4.80 -2.51
C ALA A 34 -19.50 -3.89 -1.28
N HIS A 35 -20.47 -3.88 -0.36
CA HIS A 35 -20.39 -3.11 0.88
C HIS A 35 -19.30 -3.65 1.82
N VAL A 36 -19.28 -4.96 2.06
CA VAL A 36 -18.23 -5.60 2.86
C VAL A 36 -16.85 -5.40 2.24
N ALA A 37 -16.72 -5.53 0.91
CA ALA A 37 -15.47 -5.27 0.21
C ALA A 37 -14.99 -3.82 0.41
N ARG A 38 -15.90 -2.84 0.34
CA ARG A 38 -15.55 -1.42 0.58
C ARG A 38 -15.06 -1.20 2.01
N ILE A 39 -15.75 -1.74 3.01
CA ILE A 39 -15.34 -1.61 4.42
C ILE A 39 -13.97 -2.25 4.64
N ALA A 40 -13.78 -3.48 4.13
CA ALA A 40 -12.51 -4.20 4.24
C ALA A 40 -11.37 -3.43 3.56
N PHE A 41 -11.62 -2.88 2.37
CA PHE A 41 -10.64 -2.11 1.62
C PHE A 41 -10.24 -0.82 2.35
N VAL A 42 -11.21 -0.01 2.80
CA VAL A 42 -10.95 1.22 3.56
C VAL A 42 -10.16 0.92 4.83
N THR A 43 -10.57 -0.12 5.56
CA THR A 43 -9.90 -0.52 6.81
C THR A 43 -8.47 -0.96 6.54
N ALA A 44 -8.27 -1.84 5.56
CA ALA A 44 -6.94 -2.32 5.20
C ALA A 44 -6.04 -1.18 4.73
N LEU A 45 -6.55 -0.25 3.92
CA LEU A 45 -5.81 0.91 3.43
C LEU A 45 -5.34 1.84 4.56
N ILE A 46 -6.20 2.11 5.55
CA ILE A 46 -5.83 2.94 6.71
C ILE A 46 -4.79 2.22 7.58
N VAL A 47 -4.99 0.92 7.81
CA VAL A 47 -4.04 0.11 8.60
C VAL A 47 -2.70 0.00 7.89
N ASP A 48 -2.68 -0.20 6.57
CA ASP A 48 -1.47 -0.27 5.75
C ASP A 48 -0.67 1.03 5.81
N LEU A 49 -1.35 2.17 5.64
CA LEU A 49 -0.73 3.49 5.78
C LEU A 49 -0.11 3.68 7.16
N PHE A 50 -0.85 3.31 8.21
CA PHE A 50 -0.36 3.40 9.58
C PHE A 50 0.87 2.51 9.81
N VAL A 51 0.81 1.24 9.43
CA VAL A 51 1.91 0.28 9.59
C VAL A 51 3.13 0.71 8.76
N THR A 52 2.94 1.23 7.55
CA THR A 52 4.00 1.78 6.70
C THR A 52 4.70 2.94 7.37
N LEU A 53 3.96 3.95 7.83
CA LEU A 53 4.55 5.15 8.45
C LEU A 53 5.20 4.84 9.81
N VAL A 54 4.56 4.03 10.66
CA VAL A 54 5.13 3.64 11.95
C VAL A 54 6.37 2.76 11.75
N GLY A 55 6.30 1.82 10.80
CA GLY A 55 7.40 0.93 10.44
C GLY A 55 8.64 1.70 10.00
N GLU A 56 8.46 2.73 9.18
CA GLU A 56 9.57 3.53 8.62
C GLU A 56 10.16 4.51 9.65
N PHE A 57 9.33 5.18 10.46
CA PHE A 57 9.78 6.27 11.32
C PHE A 57 10.01 5.91 12.79
N THR A 58 9.48 4.79 13.27
CA THR A 58 9.51 4.45 14.71
C THR A 58 10.31 3.20 15.01
N VAL A 59 10.38 2.23 14.09
CA VAL A 59 11.00 0.93 14.36
C VAL A 59 12.51 1.01 14.15
N PRO A 60 13.34 0.64 15.16
CA PRO A 60 14.78 0.57 14.99
C PRO A 60 15.19 -0.43 13.90
N HIS A 61 16.15 -0.04 13.07
CA HIS A 61 16.69 -0.89 12.03
C HIS A 61 17.71 -1.87 12.63
N ALA A 62 17.49 -3.17 12.40
CA ALA A 62 18.28 -4.24 13.03
C ALA A 62 19.73 -4.35 12.52
N SER A 63 20.06 -3.67 11.40
CA SER A 63 21.39 -3.68 10.79
C SER A 63 21.66 -2.37 10.03
N GLU A 64 22.93 -2.07 9.77
CA GLU A 64 23.32 -0.94 8.92
C GLU A 64 22.76 -1.07 7.49
N VAL A 65 22.70 -2.30 6.96
CA VAL A 65 22.07 -2.59 5.67
C VAL A 65 20.60 -2.19 5.67
N ALA A 66 19.87 -2.55 6.74
CA ALA A 66 18.46 -2.18 6.86
C ALA A 66 18.27 -0.66 7.02
N ALA A 67 19.14 0.01 7.77
CA ALA A 67 19.10 1.46 7.94
C ALA A 67 19.40 2.20 6.63
N THR A 68 20.40 1.71 5.88
CA THR A 68 20.78 2.27 4.57
C THR A 68 19.66 2.09 3.54
N ALA A 69 19.04 0.90 3.51
CA ALA A 69 17.90 0.62 2.64
C ALA A 69 16.71 1.52 2.98
N ALA A 70 16.37 1.68 4.26
CA ALA A 70 15.30 2.58 4.69
C ALA A 70 15.58 4.04 4.30
N HIS A 71 16.81 4.52 4.47
CA HIS A 71 17.19 5.85 3.99
C HIS A 71 17.06 5.97 2.47
N ALA A 72 17.43 4.94 1.70
CA ALA A 72 17.26 4.92 0.26
C ALA A 72 15.77 4.98 -0.15
N ILE A 73 14.89 4.31 0.60
CA ILE A 73 13.42 4.32 0.44
C ILE A 73 12.82 5.67 0.78
N SER A 74 13.16 6.27 1.92
CA SER A 74 12.52 7.51 2.38
C SER A 74 13.12 8.79 1.80
N HIS A 75 14.43 8.82 1.54
CA HIS A 75 15.15 10.06 1.17
C HIS A 75 16.10 9.90 -0.04
N GLY A 76 16.48 8.68 -0.39
CA GLY A 76 17.42 8.40 -1.48
C GLY A 76 16.76 8.06 -2.82
N THR A 77 17.36 7.09 -3.52
CA THR A 77 17.00 6.68 -4.90
C THR A 77 15.53 6.26 -5.03
N TYR A 78 14.97 5.63 -4.00
CA TYR A 78 13.62 5.06 -4.02
C TYR A 78 12.52 5.99 -3.48
N LYS A 79 12.86 7.23 -3.08
CA LYS A 79 11.93 8.18 -2.46
C LYS A 79 10.67 8.48 -3.25
N ASN A 80 10.74 8.47 -4.58
CA ASN A 80 9.57 8.76 -5.41
C ASN A 80 8.61 7.56 -5.45
N TYR A 81 9.12 6.33 -5.41
CA TYR A 81 8.31 5.12 -5.30
C TYR A 81 7.57 5.10 -3.95
N PHE A 82 8.25 5.49 -2.88
CA PHE A 82 7.66 5.60 -1.55
C PHE A 82 6.66 6.77 -1.46
N TRP A 83 7.11 8.01 -1.58
CA TRP A 83 6.26 9.17 -1.29
C TRP A 83 5.19 9.44 -2.34
N ARG A 84 5.55 9.43 -3.63
CA ARG A 84 4.59 9.72 -4.70
C ARG A 84 3.81 8.49 -5.10
N GLY A 85 4.48 7.34 -5.19
CA GLY A 85 3.86 6.07 -5.53
C GLY A 85 2.99 5.53 -4.41
N SER A 86 3.60 5.06 -3.34
CA SER A 86 2.89 4.40 -2.26
C SER A 86 2.03 5.35 -1.41
N ILE A 87 2.61 6.43 -0.88
CA ILE A 87 1.88 7.30 0.05
C ILE A 87 0.83 8.14 -0.69
N LEU A 88 1.22 8.88 -1.74
CA LEU A 88 0.28 9.75 -2.43
C LEU A 88 -0.69 8.96 -3.32
N VAL A 89 -0.20 8.20 -4.29
CA VAL A 89 -1.07 7.46 -5.24
C VAL A 89 -1.69 6.21 -4.61
N GLY A 90 -0.97 5.52 -3.74
CA GLY A 90 -1.44 4.28 -3.11
C GLY A 90 -2.40 4.47 -1.94
N HIS A 91 -2.34 5.62 -1.25
CA HIS A 91 -3.12 5.83 -0.02
C HIS A 91 -3.93 7.12 0.00
N VAL A 92 -3.26 8.28 -0.05
CA VAL A 92 -3.93 9.58 0.10
C VAL A 92 -4.97 9.78 -0.99
N PHE A 93 -4.60 9.54 -2.25
CA PHE A 93 -5.52 9.72 -3.37
C PHE A 93 -6.71 8.74 -3.32
N PRO A 94 -6.52 7.42 -3.10
CA PRO A 94 -7.62 6.49 -2.87
C PRO A 94 -8.55 6.86 -1.71
N LEU A 95 -8.00 7.30 -0.57
CA LEU A 95 -8.81 7.74 0.58
C LEU A 95 -9.72 8.94 0.23
N LEU A 96 -9.22 9.86 -0.59
CA LEU A 96 -10.02 10.99 -1.08
C LEU A 96 -11.10 10.54 -2.09
N LEU A 97 -10.75 9.62 -3.01
CA LEU A 97 -11.70 9.10 -3.99
C LEU A 97 -12.85 8.32 -3.35
N LEU A 98 -12.61 7.64 -2.23
CA LEU A 98 -13.62 6.90 -1.48
C LEU A 98 -14.76 7.77 -0.91
N LEU A 99 -14.60 9.10 -0.91
CA LEU A 99 -15.65 10.06 -0.56
C LEU A 99 -16.72 10.22 -1.64
N ILE A 100 -16.47 9.70 -2.84
CA ILE A 100 -17.36 9.80 -4.00
C ILE A 100 -17.90 8.39 -4.30
N ASP A 101 -19.22 8.28 -4.39
CA ASP A 101 -19.87 7.01 -4.74
C ASP A 101 -19.85 6.75 -6.25
N GLY A 102 -19.64 5.48 -6.62
CA GLY A 102 -19.74 5.02 -8.00
C GLY A 102 -18.81 3.85 -8.30
N ALA A 103 -19.28 2.91 -9.12
CA ALA A 103 -18.50 1.72 -9.48
C ALA A 103 -17.18 2.07 -10.19
N LEU A 104 -17.19 3.05 -11.09
CA LEU A 104 -15.98 3.53 -11.77
C LEU A 104 -15.00 4.16 -10.77
N ILE A 105 -15.49 4.97 -9.83
CA ILE A 105 -14.64 5.58 -8.80
C ILE A 105 -14.03 4.50 -7.89
N GLY A 106 -14.82 3.51 -7.48
CA GLY A 106 -14.33 2.36 -6.71
C GLY A 106 -13.24 1.58 -7.45
N ALA A 107 -13.41 1.35 -8.75
CA ALA A 107 -12.41 0.70 -9.59
C ALA A 107 -11.12 1.53 -9.71
N VAL A 108 -11.22 2.84 -9.98
CA VAL A 108 -10.04 3.73 -10.06
C VAL A 108 -9.32 3.78 -8.71
N THR A 109 -10.06 3.87 -7.62
CA THR A 109 -9.54 3.83 -6.25
C THR A 109 -8.72 2.56 -6.01
N ALA A 110 -9.28 1.40 -6.35
CA ALA A 110 -8.61 0.11 -6.20
C ALA A 110 -7.34 0.01 -7.05
N VAL A 111 -7.39 0.46 -8.30
CA VAL A 111 -6.22 0.46 -9.19
C VAL A 111 -5.10 1.36 -8.63
N CYS A 112 -5.43 2.56 -8.17
CA CYS A 112 -4.47 3.47 -7.55
C CYS A 112 -3.79 2.83 -6.32
N ALA A 113 -4.57 2.18 -5.44
CA ALA A 113 -4.02 1.48 -4.28
C ALA A 113 -3.11 0.31 -4.66
N ILE A 114 -3.51 -0.53 -5.63
CA ILE A 114 -2.69 -1.67 -6.09
C ILE A 114 -1.40 -1.19 -6.76
N VAL A 115 -1.46 -0.12 -7.57
CA VAL A 115 -0.26 0.48 -8.17
C VAL A 115 0.67 1.04 -7.09
N GLY A 116 0.14 1.75 -6.10
CA GLY A 116 0.94 2.25 -4.98
C GLY A 116 1.56 1.15 -4.13
N LEU A 117 0.83 0.05 -3.90
CA LEU A 117 1.33 -1.16 -3.24
C LEU A 117 2.50 -1.77 -4.03
N TYR A 118 2.36 -1.93 -5.34
CA TYR A 118 3.46 -2.42 -6.19
C TYR A 118 4.70 -1.53 -6.09
N LEU A 119 4.54 -0.21 -6.11
CA LEU A 119 5.67 0.73 -5.99
C LEU A 119 6.32 0.66 -4.60
N PHE A 120 5.54 0.45 -3.54
CA PHE A 120 6.06 0.17 -2.20
C PHE A 120 6.90 -1.10 -2.18
N GLU A 121 6.33 -2.22 -2.63
CA GLU A 121 7.02 -3.52 -2.62
C GLU A 121 8.29 -3.49 -3.48
N TYR A 122 8.24 -2.85 -4.65
CA TYR A 122 9.40 -2.66 -5.49
C TYR A 122 10.53 -1.95 -4.74
N ALA A 123 10.24 -0.81 -4.10
CA ALA A 123 11.23 -0.09 -3.30
C ALA A 123 11.73 -0.94 -2.12
N PHE A 124 10.83 -1.63 -1.42
CA PHE A 124 11.14 -2.43 -0.24
C PHE A 124 12.03 -3.65 -0.56
N VAL A 125 11.82 -4.28 -1.71
CA VAL A 125 12.60 -5.44 -2.18
C VAL A 125 13.94 -5.00 -2.76
N MET A 126 13.96 -3.93 -3.57
CA MET A 126 15.17 -3.55 -4.32
C MET A 126 16.17 -2.75 -3.49
N ALA A 127 15.72 -1.84 -2.62
CA ALA A 127 16.61 -0.99 -1.82
C ALA A 127 17.68 -1.76 -1.02
N PRO A 128 17.37 -2.86 -0.29
CA PRO A 128 18.40 -3.61 0.43
C PRO A 128 19.33 -4.40 -0.50
N GLN A 129 18.92 -4.74 -1.72
CA GLN A 129 19.76 -5.48 -2.67
C GLN A 129 20.85 -4.61 -3.30
N GLU A 130 20.67 -3.30 -3.30
CA GLU A 130 21.65 -2.33 -3.83
C GLU A 130 22.65 -1.85 -2.79
N VAL A 131 22.49 -2.25 -1.52
CA VAL A 131 23.47 -1.92 -0.47
C VAL A 131 24.73 -2.77 -0.70
N PRO A 132 25.93 -2.15 -0.85
CA PRO A 132 27.16 -2.90 -1.03
C PRO A 132 27.46 -3.84 0.13
N ASN A 133 27.87 -5.07 -0.17
CA ASN A 133 28.43 -6.01 0.80
C ASN A 133 29.93 -5.71 0.94
N SER A 134 30.31 -4.72 1.76
CA SER A 134 31.71 -4.40 2.08
C SER A 134 31.99 -4.56 3.56
#